data_AF-A0A0F7VY00-F1
#
_entry.id   AF-A0A0F7VY00-F1
#
_cell.length_a   1.000
_cell.length_b   1.000
_cell.length_c   1.000
_cell.angle_alpha   90.00
_cell.angle_beta   90.00
_cell.angle_gamma   90.00
#
_symmetry.space_group_name_H-M   'P 1'
#
loop_
_entity.id
_entity.type
_entity.pdbx_description
1 polymer ?
#
loop_
_entity_poly.entity_id
_entity_poly.type
_entity_poly.pdbx_seq_one_letter_code
_entity_poly.pdbx_strand_id
1 'polypeptide(L)'
;MTTGGPRTVGRRPAQPLEACEAPPAPSPRERRRGWVDWTMVTTDGTWSSHWEHSVALTEEGPLVLTAPDGGKAKLAEYGVTAAPDPLA
;
A
#
# COMPACT_ATOMS: atom_id res chain seq x y z
N MET A 1 -51.90 -29.30 33.54
CA MET A 1 -51.03 -28.10 33.48
C MET A 1 -49.67 -28.53 32.97
N THR A 2 -49.32 -28.03 31.79
CA THR A 2 -48.08 -28.12 30.97
C THR A 2 -46.98 -29.11 31.38
N THR A 3 -46.82 -30.14 30.55
CA THR A 3 -45.59 -30.93 30.32
C THR A 3 -44.53 -30.06 29.64
N GLY A 4 -43.39 -29.85 30.28
CA GLY A 4 -42.22 -29.20 29.68
C GLY A 4 -41.40 -30.21 28.88
N GLY A 5 -41.45 -30.14 27.55
CA GLY A 5 -40.62 -30.94 26.65
C GLY A 5 -39.12 -30.59 26.73
N PRO A 6 -38.23 -31.44 26.17
CA PRO A 6 -36.78 -31.27 26.31
C PRO A 6 -36.32 -29.99 25.60
N ARG A 7 -35.58 -29.14 26.33
CA ARG A 7 -34.94 -27.95 25.74
C ARG A 7 -33.76 -28.40 24.89
N THR A 8 -33.91 -28.33 23.56
CA THR A 8 -32.77 -28.43 22.64
C THR A 8 -31.87 -27.21 22.86
N VAL A 9 -30.71 -27.40 23.48
CA VAL A 9 -29.65 -26.39 23.48
C VAL A 9 -29.10 -26.35 22.05
N GLY A 10 -29.60 -25.40 21.25
CA GLY A 10 -29.02 -25.09 19.95
C GLY A 10 -27.56 -24.72 20.15
N ARG A 11 -26.64 -25.50 19.58
CA ARG A 11 -25.23 -25.14 19.46
C ARG A 11 -25.15 -23.92 18.56
N ARG A 12 -25.10 -22.72 19.15
CA ARG A 12 -24.70 -21.52 18.41
C ARG A 12 -23.32 -21.80 17.82
N PRO A 13 -23.06 -21.52 16.52
CA PRO A 13 -21.70 -21.61 16.02
C PRO A 13 -20.83 -20.71 16.89
N ALA A 14 -19.72 -21.26 17.40
CA ALA A 14 -18.72 -20.47 18.08
C ALA A 14 -18.30 -19.34 17.14
N GLN A 15 -18.46 -18.10 17.57
CA GLN A 15 -17.82 -16.97 16.92
C GLN A 15 -16.30 -17.29 16.92
N PRO A 16 -15.56 -17.11 15.83
CA PRO A 16 -14.13 -17.26 15.89
C PRO A 16 -13.62 -16.18 16.84
N LEU A 17 -13.04 -16.61 17.97
CA LEU A 17 -12.34 -15.74 18.88
C LEU A 17 -11.02 -15.36 18.20
N GLU A 18 -11.03 -14.27 17.42
CA GLU A 18 -9.77 -13.59 17.12
C GLU A 18 -9.35 -12.83 18.37
N ALA A 19 -8.62 -13.52 19.24
CA ALA A 19 -7.84 -12.87 20.28
C ALA A 19 -6.54 -12.39 19.64
N CYS A 20 -6.36 -11.06 19.54
CA CYS A 20 -5.06 -10.46 19.28
C CYS A 20 -4.17 -10.67 20.51
N GLU A 21 -3.43 -11.77 20.55
CA GLU A 21 -2.38 -11.95 21.53
C GLU A 21 -1.08 -11.31 20.99
N ALA A 22 -0.66 -10.22 21.63
CA ALA A 22 0.54 -9.50 21.21
C ALA A 22 1.80 -10.31 21.58
N PRO A 23 2.76 -10.49 20.66
CA PRO A 23 4.01 -11.20 20.97
C PRO A 23 4.87 -10.43 21.98
N PRO A 24 5.75 -11.11 22.74
CA PRO A 24 6.63 -10.46 23.72
C PRO A 24 7.52 -9.40 23.07
N ALA A 25 7.86 -8.38 23.86
CA ALA A 25 8.69 -7.27 23.39
C ALA A 25 10.09 -7.78 22.94
N PRO A 26 10.57 -7.29 21.80
CA PRO A 26 11.76 -7.84 21.15
C PRO A 26 13.01 -7.03 21.60
N SER A 27 14.22 -7.54 21.38
CA SER A 27 15.51 -7.11 21.95
C SER A 27 15.98 -5.66 21.60
N PRO A 28 17.14 -5.17 22.08
CA PRO A 28 17.61 -3.80 21.79
C PRO A 28 18.02 -3.50 20.33
N ARG A 29 18.14 -4.50 19.43
CA ARG A 29 18.26 -4.27 17.97
C ARG A 29 16.92 -3.88 17.35
N GLU A 30 15.81 -4.05 18.06
CA GLU A 30 14.46 -3.65 17.68
C GLU A 30 14.12 -2.18 18.00
N ARG A 31 15.11 -1.28 17.92
CA ARG A 31 14.90 0.19 18.05
C ARG A 31 14.40 0.85 16.75
N ARG A 32 13.28 0.38 16.22
CA ARG A 32 12.42 1.22 15.36
C ARG A 32 10.95 1.00 15.72
N ARG A 33 10.64 0.99 17.01
CA ARG A 33 9.27 0.88 17.49
C ARG A 33 8.63 2.25 17.60
N GLY A 34 7.84 2.54 16.58
CA GLY A 34 6.78 3.53 16.60
C GLY A 34 5.63 3.07 15.72
N TRP A 35 5.93 2.64 14.48
CA TRP A 35 4.96 2.24 13.46
C TRP A 35 5.61 1.27 12.45
N VAL A 36 5.70 -0.03 12.78
CA VAL A 36 6.34 -1.04 11.89
C VAL A 36 5.36 -1.72 10.92
N ASP A 37 4.06 -1.44 11.02
CA ASP A 37 3.03 -2.12 10.23
C ASP A 37 3.04 -1.72 8.74
N TRP A 38 3.69 -0.60 8.41
CA TRP A 38 3.76 -0.05 7.04
C TRP A 38 5.19 0.07 6.48
N THR A 39 6.21 0.05 7.35
CA THR A 39 7.57 0.39 6.94
C THR A 39 8.25 -0.79 6.24
N MET A 40 8.50 -0.66 4.94
CA MET A 40 9.28 -1.64 4.16
C MET A 40 10.78 -1.42 4.36
N VAL A 41 11.52 -2.50 4.59
CA VAL A 41 12.99 -2.50 4.73
C VAL A 41 13.61 -3.53 3.78
N THR A 42 14.79 -3.23 3.24
CA THR A 42 15.55 -4.17 2.41
C THR A 42 16.01 -5.38 3.25
N THR A 43 15.94 -6.59 2.67
CA THR A 43 16.31 -7.83 3.39
C THR A 43 17.81 -7.95 3.65
N ASP A 44 18.63 -7.24 2.88
CA ASP A 44 20.08 -7.17 2.99
C ASP A 44 20.57 -5.97 3.82
N GLY A 45 19.66 -5.09 4.26
CA GLY A 45 19.97 -3.90 5.04
C GLY A 45 20.74 -2.82 4.28
N THR A 46 20.83 -2.90 2.94
CA THR A 46 21.50 -1.89 2.11
C THR A 46 20.56 -0.74 1.73
N TRP A 47 21.11 0.33 1.15
CA TRP A 47 20.37 1.53 0.76
C TRP A 47 19.38 1.27 -0.39
N SER A 48 18.19 1.87 -0.29
CA SER A 48 17.19 1.89 -1.37
C SER A 48 16.69 3.31 -1.60
N SER A 49 16.33 3.62 -2.84
CA SER A 49 15.79 4.91 -3.28
C SER A 49 14.63 4.68 -4.24
N HIS A 50 13.62 5.54 -4.18
CA HIS A 50 12.44 5.50 -5.03
C HIS A 50 12.15 6.90 -5.60
N TRP A 51 11.69 6.93 -6.86
CA TRP A 51 11.16 8.12 -7.51
C TRP A 51 9.88 7.75 -8.23
N GLU A 52 8.95 8.70 -8.28
CA GLU A 52 7.64 8.52 -8.89
C GLU A 52 7.33 9.71 -9.80
N HIS A 53 6.64 9.43 -10.90
CA HIS A 53 6.00 10.43 -11.73
C HIS A 53 4.59 10.00 -12.09
N SER A 54 3.63 10.92 -11.98
CA SER A 54 2.30 10.74 -12.58
C SER A 54 2.34 11.13 -14.05
N VAL A 55 1.74 10.30 -14.92
CA VAL A 55 1.73 10.48 -16.37
C VAL A 55 0.31 10.43 -16.90
N ALA A 56 -0.05 11.39 -17.76
CA ALA A 56 -1.26 11.33 -18.57
C ALA A 56 -0.93 10.78 -19.95
N LEU A 57 -1.72 9.83 -20.43
CA LEU A 57 -1.65 9.33 -21.81
C LEU A 57 -2.72 10.05 -22.63
N THR A 58 -2.30 10.81 -23.63
CA THR A 58 -3.21 11.54 -24.52
C THR A 58 -3.02 11.08 -25.96
N GLU A 59 -3.90 11.52 -26.86
CA GLU A 59 -3.79 11.24 -28.30
C GLU A 59 -2.56 11.90 -28.93
N GLU A 60 -2.07 13.01 -28.34
CA GLU A 60 -0.91 13.76 -28.82
C GLU A 60 0.42 13.22 -28.25
N GLY A 61 0.36 12.33 -27.25
CA GLY A 61 1.51 11.70 -26.62
C GLY A 61 1.40 11.59 -25.10
N PRO A 62 2.41 11.04 -24.43
CA PRO A 62 2.48 11.08 -22.97
C PRO A 62 2.83 12.47 -22.46
N LEU A 63 2.29 12.85 -21.29
CA LEU A 63 2.65 14.05 -20.54
C LEU A 63 3.02 13.68 -19.10
N VAL A 64 4.21 14.04 -18.65
CA VAL A 64 4.67 13.78 -17.28
C VAL A 64 4.25 14.95 -16.38
N LEU A 65 3.13 14.78 -15.66
CA LEU A 65 2.44 15.84 -14.90
C LEU A 65 3.24 16.43 -13.75
N THR A 66 4.27 15.70 -13.31
CA THR A 66 5.12 16.03 -12.16
C THR A 66 6.53 16.45 -12.57
N ALA A 67 6.80 16.51 -13.88
CA ALA A 67 8.04 17.05 -14.43
C ALA A 67 7.85 18.52 -14.83
N PRO A 68 8.79 19.43 -14.52
CA PRO A 68 8.66 20.86 -14.84
C PRO A 68 8.47 21.19 -16.32
N ASP A 69 8.97 20.34 -17.22
CA ASP A 69 8.86 20.49 -18.67
C ASP A 69 7.87 19.50 -19.30
N GLY A 70 6.99 18.89 -18.49
CA GLY A 70 6.08 17.83 -18.94
C GLY A 70 6.80 16.55 -19.35
N GLY A 71 8.09 16.40 -19.06
CA GLY A 71 8.93 15.27 -19.46
C GLY A 71 9.49 15.38 -20.88
N LYS A 72 9.32 16.54 -21.54
CA LYS A 72 9.68 16.77 -22.94
C LYS A 72 11.14 16.43 -23.25
N ALA A 73 12.09 16.95 -22.48
CA ALA A 73 13.51 16.73 -22.72
C ALA A 73 13.88 15.25 -22.57
N LYS A 74 13.40 14.60 -21.49
CA LYS A 74 13.76 13.21 -21.21
C LYS A 74 13.10 12.22 -22.17
N LEU A 75 11.84 12.45 -22.54
CA LEU A 75 11.11 11.61 -23.50
C LEU A 75 11.70 11.72 -24.91
N ALA A 76 12.19 12.91 -25.30
CA ALA A 76 12.85 13.11 -26.58
C ALA A 76 14.14 12.26 -26.74
N GLU A 77 14.88 11.98 -25.66
CA GLU A 77 16.03 11.07 -25.69
C GLU A 77 15.65 9.64 -26.13
N TYR A 78 14.39 9.25 -25.91
CA TYR A 78 13.85 7.95 -26.30
C TYR A 78 13.05 8.01 -27.61
N GLY A 79 13.04 9.14 -28.32
CA GLY A 79 12.28 9.34 -29.55
C GLY A 79 10.76 9.50 -29.32
N VAL A 80 10.34 9.85 -28.10
CA VAL A 80 8.93 10.04 -27.76
C VAL A 80 8.62 11.53 -27.71
N THR A 81 7.58 11.94 -28.45
CA THR A 81 7.05 13.30 -28.40
C THR A 81 6.12 13.44 -27.21
N ALA A 82 6.41 14.38 -26.31
CA ALA A 82 5.51 14.72 -25.21
C ALA A 82 4.33 15.56 -25.72
N ALA A 83 3.15 15.33 -25.16
CA ALA A 83 1.99 16.17 -25.44
C ALA A 83 2.22 17.62 -24.95
N PRO A 84 1.56 18.62 -25.56
CA PRO A 84 1.62 20.00 -25.08
C PRO A 84 1.05 20.13 -23.65
N ASP A 85 1.58 21.08 -22.88
CA ASP A 85 1.01 21.44 -21.58
C ASP A 85 -0.35 22.14 -21.81
N PRO A 86 -1.47 21.59 -21.30
CA PRO A 86 -2.79 22.17 -21.50
C PRO A 86 -2.98 23.53 -20.80
N LEU A 87 -2.06 23.94 -19.93
CA LEU A 87 -2.11 25.22 -19.21
C LEU A 87 -1.11 26.28 -19.73
N ALA A 88 -0.30 25.93 -20.74
CA ALA A 88 0.71 26.81 -21.31
C ALA A 88 0.14 27.89 -22.25
#